data_AF-A0A838PTN9-F1
#
_entry.id   AF-A0A838PTN9-F1
#
_cell.length_a   1.000
_cell.length_b   1.000
_cell.length_c   1.000
_cell.angle_alpha   90.00
_cell.angle_beta   90.00
_cell.angle_gamma   90.00
#
_symmetry.space_group_name_H-M   'P 1'
#
loop_
_entity.id
_entity.type
_entity.pdbx_description
1 polymer ?
#
loop_
_entity_poly.entity_id
_entity_poly.type
_entity_poly.pdbx_seq_one_letter_code
_entity_poly.pdbx_strand_id
1 'polypeptide(L)' 'SGELYRRGLICRADDRGDPVIQLAPPLIADTEQFEEIESILRGVLTEASERMLG' A
#
# COMPACT_ATOMS: atom_id res chain seq x y z
N SER A 1 4.22 -4.37 -6.45
CA SER A 1 3.32 -3.28 -6.88
C SER A 1 1.96 -3.78 -7.37
N GLY A 2 1.87 -4.85 -8.18
CA GLY A 2 0.60 -5.26 -8.81
C GLY A 2 -0.58 -5.55 -7.86
N GLU A 3 -0.33 -6.13 -6.68
CA GLU A 3 -1.41 -6.41 -5.71
C GLU A 3 -1.97 -5.14 -5.06
N LEU A 4 -1.10 -4.19 -4.69
CA LEU A 4 -1.53 -2.88 -4.19
C LEU A 4 -2.40 -2.16 -5.23
N TYR A 5 -1.99 -2.16 -6.50
CA TYR A 5 -2.73 -1.51 -7.58
C TYR A 5 -4.12 -2.13 -7.78
N ARG A 6 -4.23 -3.46 -7.74
CA ARG A 6 -5.52 -4.17 -7.82
C ARG A 6 -6.47 -3.80 -6.68
N ARG A 7 -5.93 -3.51 -5.50
CA ARG A 7 -6.71 -3.09 -4.32
C ARG A 7 -6.87 -1.57 -4.21
N GLY A 8 -6.49 -0.80 -5.23
CA GLY A 8 -6.70 0.65 -5.29
C GLY A 8 -5.55 1.51 -4.78
N LEU A 9 -4.41 0.94 -4.40
CA LEU A 9 -3.22 1.66 -3.93
C LEU A 9 -2.11 1.71 -4.98
N ILE A 10 -1.53 2.89 -5.20
CA ILE A 10 -0.41 3.05 -6.14
C ILE A 10 0.92 2.78 -5.42
N CYS A 11 1.73 1.91 -6.00
CA CYS A 11 3.11 1.65 -5.57
C CYS A 11 4.05 1.86 -6.76
N ARG A 12 5.07 2.70 -6.58
CA ARG A 12 6.04 3.10 -7.61
C ARG A 12 7.46 3.03 -7.06
N ALA A 13 8.44 2.90 -7.93
CA ALA A 13 9.83 3.20 -7.55
C ALA A 13 9.94 4.72 -7.34
N ASP A 14 10.67 5.15 -6.32
CA ASP A 14 11.05 6.56 -6.20
C ASP A 14 12.20 6.90 -7.18
N ASP A 15 12.57 8.18 -7.24
CA ASP A 15 13.64 8.66 -8.13
C ASP A 15 15.03 8.06 -7.77
N ARG A 16 15.15 7.41 -6.62
CA ARG A 16 16.37 6.76 -6.11
C ARG A 16 16.39 5.26 -6.39
N GLY A 17 15.31 4.73 -6.96
CA GLY A 17 15.14 3.30 -7.24
C GLY A 17 14.68 2.49 -6.03
N ASP A 18 14.38 3.14 -4.90
CA ASP A 18 13.88 2.47 -3.72
C ASP A 18 12.37 2.20 -3.88
N PRO A 19 11.87 1.02 -3.47
CA PRO A 19 10.46 0.71 -3.55
C PRO A 19 9.69 1.54 -2.52
N VAL A 20 8.83 2.45 -3.01
CA VAL A 20 7.96 3.26 -2.15
C VAL A 20 6.49 2.94 -2.37
N ILE A 21 5.74 2.96 -1.27
CA ILE A 21 4.28 2.95 -1.31
C ILE A 21 3.82 4.37 -1.06
N GLN A 22 3.09 4.95 -2.01
CA GLN A 22 2.61 6.31 -1.89
C GLN A 22 1.12 6.31 -1.56
N LEU A 23 0.77 7.05 -0.51
CA LEU A 23 -0.60 7.30 -0.10
C LEU A 23 -0.94 8.76 -0.43
N ALA A 24 -2.01 8.98 -1.17
CA ALA A 24 -2.48 10.31 -1.56
C ALA A 24 -4.00 10.46 -1.36
N PRO A 25 -4.51 10.30 -0.12
CA PRO A 25 -5.92 10.54 0.15
C PRO A 25 -6.28 12.02 -0.07
N PRO A 26 -7.56 12.35 -0.35
CA PRO A 26 -8.03 13.74 -0.38
C PRO A 26 -7.77 14.47 0.95
N LEU A 27 -7.61 15.80 0.92
CA LEU A 27 -7.42 16.60 2.15
C LEU A 27 -8.62 16.59 3.11
N ILE A 28 -9.78 16.15 2.60
CA ILE A 28 -11.02 15.98 3.38
C ILE A 28 -11.20 14.56 3.90
N ALA A 29 -10.24 13.66 3.66
CA ALA A 29 -10.33 12.28 4.13
C ALA A 29 -10.40 12.23 5.66
N ASP A 30 -11.24 11.33 6.15
CA ASP A 30 -11.43 11.04 7.56
C ASP A 30 -11.14 9.55 7.80
N THR A 31 -11.42 9.10 9.02
CA THR A 31 -11.08 7.79 9.58
C THR A 31 -11.36 6.63 8.63
N GLU A 32 -12.52 6.62 7.95
CA GLU A 32 -12.91 5.55 7.02
C GLU A 32 -11.88 5.32 5.90
N GLN A 33 -11.35 6.38 5.28
CA GLN A 33 -10.37 6.24 4.20
C GLN A 33 -9.02 5.73 4.73
N PHE A 34 -8.64 6.12 5.95
CA PHE A 34 -7.40 5.63 6.56
C PHE A 34 -7.52 4.17 6.97
N GLU A 35 -8.68 3.74 7.46
CA GLU A 35 -8.97 2.33 7.76
C GLU A 35 -8.92 1.46 6.50
N GLU A 36 -9.47 1.94 5.38
CA GLU A 36 -9.38 1.26 4.10
C GLU A 36 -7.92 1.08 3.64
N ILE A 37 -7.15 2.16 3.66
CA ILE A 37 -5.72 2.15 3.30
C ILE A 37 -4.96 1.17 4.22
N GLU A 38 -5.18 1.23 5.53
CA GLU A 38 -4.54 0.38 6.52
C GLU A 38 -4.83 -1.11 6.28
N SER A 39 -6.11 -1.44 6.05
CA SER A 39 -6.56 -2.81 5.79
C SER A 39 -5.90 -3.38 4.53
N ILE A 40 -5.84 -2.60 3.45
CA ILE A 40 -5.19 -3.00 2.20
C ILE A 40 -3.69 -3.23 2.43
N LEU A 41 -3.00 -2.26 3.03
CA LEU A 41 -1.56 -2.34 3.27
C LEU A 41 -1.21 -3.54 4.15
N ARG A 42 -1.95 -3.73 5.24
CA ARG A 42 -1.76 -4.86 6.16
C ARG A 42 -1.87 -6.18 5.41
N GLY A 43 -2.96 -6.39 4.67
CA GLY A 43 -3.15 -7.62 3.91
C GLY A 43 -1.99 -7.91 2.96
N VAL A 44 -1.63 -6.94 2.13
CA VAL A 44 -0.58 -7.14 1.10
C VAL A 44 0.81 -7.35 1.71
N LEU A 45 1.17 -6.58 2.73
CA LEU A 45 2.50 -6.66 3.34
C LEU A 45 2.65 -7.90 4.23
N THR A 46 1.58 -8.34 4.91
CA THR A 46 1.60 -9.61 5.65
C THR A 46 1.80 -10.78 4.71
N GLU A 47 1.00 -10.89 3.64
CA GLU A 47 1.14 -11.96 2.64
C GLU A 47 2.54 -11.96 2.00
N ALA A 48 3.09 -10.77 1.70
CA ALA A 48 4.43 -10.65 1.15
C ALA A 48 5.51 -11.11 2.14
N SER A 49 5.38 -10.71 3.41
CA SER A 49 6.30 -11.11 4.48
C SER A 49 6.32 -12.62 4.68
N GLU A 50 5.14 -13.26 4.71
CA GLU A 50 5.01 -14.72 4.82
C GLU A 50 5.72 -15.45 3.67
N ARG A 51 5.62 -14.93 2.44
CA ARG A 51 6.31 -15.50 1.26
C ARG A 51 7.81 -15.25 1.23
N MET A 52 8.31 -14.25 1.93
CA MET A 52 9.75 -13.94 2.01
C MET A 52 10.44 -14.70 3.13
N LEU A 53 9.72 -15.02 4.21
CA LEU A 53 10.25 -15.71 5.38
C LEU A 53 10.07 -17.23 5.34
N GLY A 54 9.18 -17.74 4.49
CA GLY A 54 9.05 -19.17 4.16
C GLY A 54 9.97 -19.60 3.03
#